data_AF-A0A4Y9S300-F1
#
_entry.id   AF-A0A4Y9S300-F1
#
_cell.length_a   1.000
_cell.length_b   1.000
_cell.length_c   1.000
_cell.angle_alpha   90.00
_cell.angle_beta   90.00
_cell.angle_gamma   90.00
#
_symmetry.space_group_name_H-M   'P 1'
#
loop_
_entity.id
_entity.type
_entity.pdbx_description
1 polymer ?
#
loop_
_entity_poly.entity_id
_entity_poly.type
_entity_poly.pdbx_seq_one_letter_code
_entity_poly.pdbx_strand_id
1 'polypeptide(L)'
;MKTLALLAALALPILAQAADYSGTWSLDKAKSANLPPYYAQVQSHTLTNTQDAQTLKVAIAIQREGAAPDSVTFDYRLDGTPTQGRAMVRTPQGMQEVPTTMVTRMDAGGQVHIAVTRETPGAAPVTSTEDWSLSADGQTLTVHLVRGPQASDLVFRRL
;
A
#
# COMPACT_ATOMS: atom_id res chain seq x y z
N MET A 1 -13.93 -57.52 -24.71
CA MET A 1 -14.65 -56.40 -24.07
C MET A 1 -13.60 -55.47 -23.47
N LYS A 2 -13.46 -54.24 -23.98
CA LYS A 2 -12.46 -53.26 -23.50
C LYS A 2 -13.10 -52.37 -22.44
N THR A 3 -12.61 -52.44 -21.21
CA THR A 3 -13.07 -51.59 -20.10
C THR A 3 -12.44 -50.21 -20.24
N LEU A 4 -13.29 -49.19 -20.45
CA LEU A 4 -12.87 -47.79 -20.46
C LEU A 4 -12.93 -47.28 -19.01
N ALA A 5 -11.77 -47.01 -18.40
CA ALA A 5 -11.71 -46.39 -17.07
C ALA A 5 -11.84 -44.87 -17.23
N LEU A 6 -12.96 -44.31 -16.78
CA LEU A 6 -13.20 -42.87 -16.74
C LEU A 6 -12.55 -42.29 -15.47
N LEU A 7 -11.41 -41.60 -15.61
CA LEU A 7 -10.80 -40.86 -14.52
C LEU A 7 -11.56 -39.54 -14.33
N ALA A 8 -12.44 -39.47 -13.33
CA ALA A 8 -13.07 -38.22 -12.93
C ALA A 8 -12.06 -37.41 -12.10
N ALA A 9 -11.47 -36.37 -12.71
CA ALA A 9 -10.64 -35.40 -11.99
C ALA A 9 -11.53 -34.52 -11.11
N LEU A 10 -11.52 -34.78 -9.80
CA LEU A 10 -12.11 -33.90 -8.78
C LEU A 10 -11.32 -32.59 -8.75
N ALA A 11 -11.85 -31.54 -9.37
CA ALA A 11 -11.35 -30.18 -9.18
C ALA A 11 -11.72 -29.74 -7.76
N LEU A 12 -10.77 -29.80 -6.83
CA LEU A 12 -10.94 -29.18 -5.52
C LEU A 12 -10.96 -27.66 -5.70
N PRO A 13 -11.94 -26.94 -5.12
CA PRO A 13 -11.92 -25.49 -5.12
C PRO A 13 -10.69 -25.02 -4.35
N ILE A 14 -9.80 -24.29 -5.02
CA ILE A 14 -8.74 -23.55 -4.34
C ILE A 14 -9.46 -22.44 -3.57
N LEU A 15 -9.57 -22.60 -2.25
CA LEU A 15 -9.94 -21.50 -1.39
C LEU A 15 -8.87 -20.43 -1.61
N ALA A 16 -9.25 -19.31 -2.22
CA ALA A 16 -8.36 -18.17 -2.36
C ALA A 16 -7.93 -17.75 -0.95
N GLN A 17 -6.68 -18.03 -0.62
CA GLN A 17 -6.11 -17.56 0.64
C GLN A 17 -6.16 -16.04 0.62
N ALA A 18 -6.70 -15.43 1.67
CA ALA A 18 -6.71 -13.98 1.81
C ALA A 18 -5.28 -13.46 1.59
N ALA A 19 -5.15 -12.43 0.75
CA ALA A 19 -3.85 -11.87 0.42
C ALA A 19 -3.13 -11.40 1.70
N ASP A 20 -1.88 -11.83 1.85
CA ASP A 20 -1.02 -11.46 2.98
C ASP A 20 0.07 -10.48 2.52
N TYR A 21 -0.11 -9.22 2.89
CA TYR A 21 0.80 -8.13 2.56
C TYR A 21 1.96 -8.00 3.56
N SER A 22 2.07 -8.88 4.56
CA SER A 22 3.12 -8.85 5.57
C SER A 22 4.52 -9.01 4.97
N GLY A 23 5.51 -8.45 5.64
CA GLY A 23 6.92 -8.56 5.27
C GLY A 23 7.55 -7.22 4.91
N THR A 24 8.77 -7.28 4.43
CA THR A 24 9.54 -6.09 4.05
C THR A 24 9.61 -5.97 2.54
N TRP A 25 9.33 -4.76 2.05
CA TRP A 25 9.19 -4.45 0.64
C TRP A 25 10.11 -3.27 0.30
N SER A 26 10.86 -3.38 -0.79
CA SER A 26 11.73 -2.31 -1.29
C SER A 26 11.24 -1.83 -2.65
N LEU A 27 11.15 -0.52 -2.84
CA LEU A 27 10.69 0.09 -4.09
C LEU A 27 11.65 -0.23 -5.24
N ASP A 28 11.11 -0.81 -6.30
CA ASP A 28 11.73 -0.98 -7.59
C ASP A 28 11.39 0.22 -8.48
N LYS A 29 12.21 1.28 -8.39
CA LYS A 29 12.03 2.51 -9.19
C LYS A 29 12.04 2.24 -10.69
N ALA A 30 12.76 1.21 -11.14
CA ALA A 30 12.89 0.87 -12.56
C ALA A 30 11.62 0.19 -13.12
N LYS A 31 10.82 -0.46 -12.25
CA LYS A 31 9.52 -1.05 -12.61
C LYS A 31 8.33 -0.14 -12.31
N SER A 32 8.54 0.90 -11.52
CA SER A 32 7.51 1.90 -11.18
C SER A 32 7.25 2.86 -12.36
N ALA A 33 6.04 3.43 -12.41
CA ALA A 33 5.61 4.33 -13.48
C ALA A 33 5.04 5.64 -12.94
N ASN A 34 5.18 6.71 -13.73
CA ASN A 34 4.63 8.05 -13.44
C ASN A 34 5.02 8.59 -12.06
N LEU A 35 6.23 8.26 -11.61
CA LEU A 35 6.73 8.72 -10.32
C LEU A 35 6.82 10.26 -10.30
N PRO A 36 6.33 10.93 -9.24
CA PRO A 36 6.47 12.36 -9.09
C PRO A 36 7.94 12.81 -9.12
N PRO A 37 8.23 14.06 -9.53
CA PRO A 37 9.61 14.54 -9.63
C PRO A 37 10.44 14.38 -8.35
N TYR A 38 9.82 14.44 -7.17
CA TYR A 38 10.52 14.26 -5.89
C TYR A 38 11.14 12.86 -5.71
N TYR A 39 10.69 11.84 -6.45
CA TYR A 39 11.31 10.51 -6.45
C TYR A 39 12.68 10.48 -7.12
N ALA A 40 13.07 11.53 -7.85
CA ALA A 40 14.41 11.64 -8.40
C ALA A 40 15.49 11.55 -7.30
N GLN A 41 15.24 12.17 -6.14
CA GLN A 41 16.17 12.22 -5.00
C GLN A 41 16.00 11.05 -4.02
N VAL A 42 15.01 10.18 -4.21
CA VAL A 42 14.77 9.03 -3.32
C VAL A 42 15.79 7.94 -3.62
N GLN A 43 16.61 7.63 -2.61
CA GLN A 43 17.63 6.57 -2.63
C GLN A 43 17.05 5.23 -2.20
N SER A 44 16.17 5.22 -1.19
CA SER A 44 15.40 4.03 -0.80
C SER A 44 14.00 4.40 -0.35
N HIS A 45 13.05 3.49 -0.57
CA HIS A 45 11.70 3.54 -0.06
C HIS A 45 11.30 2.12 0.33
N THR A 46 11.18 1.88 1.64
CA THR A 46 10.89 0.57 2.22
C THR A 46 9.54 0.61 2.92
N LEU A 47 8.76 -0.46 2.76
CA LEU A 47 7.58 -0.75 3.57
C LEU A 47 7.88 -1.96 4.46
N THR A 48 7.59 -1.87 5.75
CA THR A 48 7.56 -3.02 6.65
C THR A 48 6.14 -3.20 7.13
N ASN A 49 5.49 -4.24 6.60
CA ASN A 49 4.08 -4.51 6.81
C ASN A 49 3.91 -5.63 7.84
N THR A 50 2.98 -5.45 8.76
CA THR A 50 2.46 -6.51 9.63
C THR A 50 0.95 -6.57 9.47
N GLN A 51 0.43 -7.74 9.13
CA GLN A 51 -1.00 -7.93 8.89
C GLN A 51 -1.54 -9.06 9.77
N ASP A 52 -2.75 -8.85 10.27
CA ASP A 52 -3.60 -9.92 10.80
C ASP A 52 -4.97 -9.90 10.10
N ALA A 53 -5.95 -10.65 10.64
CA ALA A 53 -7.28 -10.74 10.03
C ALA A 53 -8.06 -9.41 10.01
N GLN A 54 -7.71 -8.45 10.86
CA GLN A 54 -8.46 -7.20 11.05
C GLN A 54 -7.66 -5.95 10.72
N THR A 55 -6.33 -6.02 10.77
CA THR A 55 -5.46 -4.86 10.72
C THR A 55 -4.30 -5.03 9.74
N LEU A 56 -3.86 -3.89 9.20
CA LEU A 56 -2.64 -3.76 8.43
C LEU A 56 -1.85 -2.59 9.01
N LYS A 57 -0.69 -2.90 9.57
CA LYS A 57 0.29 -1.92 10.02
C LYS A 57 1.37 -1.74 8.97
N VAL A 58 1.61 -0.50 8.56
CA VAL A 58 2.57 -0.14 7.52
C VAL A 58 3.58 0.84 8.09
N ALA A 59 4.83 0.39 8.27
CA ALA A 59 5.94 1.28 8.56
C ALA A 59 6.63 1.66 7.25
N ILE A 60 6.68 2.95 6.96
CA ILE A 60 7.29 3.53 5.75
C ILE A 60 8.61 4.17 6.16
N ALA A 61 9.68 3.86 5.43
CA ALA A 61 10.97 4.51 5.56
C ALA A 61 11.45 5.01 4.19
N ILE A 62 11.80 6.29 4.09
CA ILE A 62 12.30 6.91 2.86
C ILE A 62 13.64 7.59 3.15
N GLN A 63 14.69 7.18 2.43
CA GLN A 63 15.96 7.89 2.40
C GLN A 63 16.02 8.76 1.14
N ARG A 64 16.35 10.04 1.31
CA ARG A 64 16.64 10.95 0.19
C ARG A 64 18.10 11.40 0.22
N GLU A 65 18.64 11.73 -0.94
CA GLU A 65 19.99 12.28 -1.04
C GLU A 65 20.10 13.60 -0.25
N GLY A 66 21.11 13.70 0.61
CA GLY A 66 21.38 14.91 1.40
C GLY A 66 20.35 15.24 2.49
N ALA A 67 19.41 14.33 2.80
CA ALA A 67 18.41 14.53 3.85
C ALA A 67 18.50 13.45 4.95
N ALA A 68 18.01 13.78 6.14
CA ALA A 68 17.79 12.77 7.18
C ALA A 68 16.73 11.74 6.70
N PRO A 69 16.83 10.47 7.13
CA PRO A 69 15.80 9.48 6.84
C PRO A 69 14.45 9.94 7.41
N ASP A 70 13.40 9.84 6.60
CA ASP A 70 12.02 10.07 7.01
C ASP A 70 11.36 8.72 7.31
N SER A 71 10.66 8.60 8.44
CA SER A 71 9.83 7.43 8.73
C SER A 71 8.47 7.78 9.32
N VAL A 72 7.46 6.98 8.98
CA VAL A 72 6.09 7.11 9.49
C VAL A 72 5.46 5.74 9.59
N THR A 73 4.58 5.54 10.56
CA THR A 73 3.81 4.30 10.69
C THR A 73 2.32 4.62 10.66
N PHE A 74 1.57 3.79 9.91
CA PHE A 74 0.12 3.85 9.86
C PHE A 74 -0.47 2.51 10.32
N ASP A 75 -1.52 2.59 11.13
CA ASP A 75 -2.29 1.43 11.60
C ASP A 75 -3.69 1.50 10.97
N TYR A 76 -3.95 0.60 10.03
CA TYR A 76 -5.21 0.52 9.29
C TYR A 76 -6.10 -0.60 9.82
N ARG A 77 -7.41 -0.35 9.84
CA ARG A 77 -8.43 -1.40 9.95
C ARG A 77 -8.83 -1.85 8.55
N LEU A 78 -8.93 -3.15 8.31
CA LEU A 78 -9.26 -3.72 6.99
C LEU A 78 -10.78 -3.83 6.73
N ASP A 79 -11.61 -3.40 7.68
CA ASP A 79 -13.08 -3.54 7.66
C ASP A 79 -13.82 -2.33 7.07
N GLY A 80 -13.10 -1.31 6.59
CA GLY A 80 -13.68 -0.05 6.09
C GLY A 80 -14.04 0.94 7.18
N THR A 81 -13.85 0.61 8.47
CA THR A 81 -14.08 1.56 9.56
C THR A 81 -13.01 2.63 9.55
N PRO A 82 -13.38 3.94 9.55
CA PRO A 82 -12.39 5.01 9.61
C PRO A 82 -11.54 4.94 10.87
N THR A 83 -10.23 5.11 10.73
CA THR A 83 -9.31 5.37 11.84
C THR A 83 -8.84 6.82 11.80
N GLN A 84 -8.71 7.43 12.98
CA GLN A 84 -8.18 8.78 13.11
C GLN A 84 -6.75 8.73 13.63
N GLY A 85 -5.93 9.65 13.15
CA GLY A 85 -4.54 9.80 13.55
C GLY A 85 -4.03 11.19 13.26
N ARG A 86 -2.71 11.33 13.34
CA ARG A 86 -2.00 12.57 13.06
C ARG A 86 -0.79 12.25 12.18
N ALA A 87 -0.51 13.12 11.22
CA ALA A 87 0.62 12.94 10.31
C ALA A 87 1.39 14.25 10.14
N MET A 88 2.71 14.16 10.05
CA MET A 88 3.55 15.30 9.69
C MET A 88 3.41 15.59 8.18
N VAL A 89 3.02 16.82 7.84
CA VAL A 89 2.98 17.31 6.46
C VAL A 89 3.84 18.55 6.32
N ARG A 90 4.44 18.72 5.14
CA ARG A 90 5.18 19.95 4.81
C ARG A 90 4.20 21.01 4.32
N THR A 91 4.19 22.15 4.99
CA THR A 91 3.42 23.35 4.64
C THR A 91 4.38 24.50 4.30
N PRO A 92 3.90 25.62 3.73
CA PRO A 92 4.73 26.82 3.55
C PRO A 92 5.34 27.34 4.87
N GLN A 93 4.72 27.05 6.02
CA GLN A 93 5.18 27.44 7.36
C GLN A 93 6.13 26.40 7.99
N GLY A 94 6.48 25.32 7.28
CA GLY A 94 7.32 24.24 7.77
C GLY A 94 6.56 22.93 7.99
N MET A 95 7.17 22.00 8.71
CA MET A 95 6.55 20.73 9.04
C MET A 95 5.47 20.94 10.12
N GLN A 96 4.24 20.54 9.83
CA GLN A 96 3.11 20.64 10.76
C GLN A 96 2.45 19.28 10.93
N GLU A 97 2.00 19.00 12.14
CA GLU A 97 1.23 17.80 12.43
C GLU A 97 -0.26 18.08 12.17
N VAL A 98 -0.88 17.30 11.28
CA VAL A 98 -2.28 17.51 10.87
C VAL A 98 -3.17 16.31 11.18
N PRO A 99 -4.45 16.53 11.52
CA PRO A 99 -5.42 15.46 11.62
C PRO A 99 -5.48 14.66 10.34
N THR A 100 -5.50 13.34 10.48
CA THR A 100 -5.52 12.39 9.37
C THR A 100 -6.63 11.38 9.59
N THR A 101 -7.50 11.21 8.61
CA THR A 101 -8.51 10.14 8.58
C THR A 101 -8.10 9.11 7.55
N MET A 102 -8.10 7.84 7.94
CA MET A 102 -7.75 6.72 7.09
C MET A 102 -8.94 5.79 6.98
N VAL A 103 -9.28 5.38 5.77
CA VAL A 103 -10.31 4.37 5.50
C VAL A 103 -9.66 3.30 4.66
N THR A 104 -9.60 2.08 5.20
CA THR A 104 -8.99 0.94 4.50
C THR A 104 -9.97 -0.22 4.45
N ARG A 105 -10.04 -0.90 3.31
CA ARG A 105 -10.84 -2.11 3.15
C ARG A 105 -10.08 -3.15 2.35
N MET A 106 -10.25 -4.42 2.69
CA MET A 106 -9.85 -5.54 1.84
C MET A 106 -11.08 -6.09 1.13
N ASP A 107 -11.00 -6.28 -0.19
CA ASP A 107 -12.08 -6.89 -0.95
C ASP A 107 -12.04 -8.43 -0.90
N ALA A 108 -13.05 -9.09 -1.48
CA ALA A 108 -13.11 -10.55 -1.51
C ALA A 108 -12.01 -11.20 -2.37
N GLY A 109 -11.36 -10.44 -3.25
CA GLY A 109 -10.21 -10.87 -4.05
C GLY A 109 -8.87 -10.66 -3.34
N GLY A 110 -8.87 -10.08 -2.13
CA GLY A 110 -7.67 -9.76 -1.37
C GLY A 110 -6.99 -8.45 -1.79
N GLN A 111 -7.62 -7.63 -2.64
CA GLN A 111 -7.12 -6.29 -2.96
C GLN A 111 -7.34 -5.36 -1.76
N VAL A 112 -6.33 -4.55 -1.41
CA VAL A 112 -6.47 -3.54 -0.34
C VAL A 112 -6.70 -2.17 -0.98
N HIS A 113 -7.74 -1.48 -0.52
CA HIS A 113 -8.06 -0.11 -0.92
C HIS A 113 -7.89 0.80 0.28
N ILE A 114 -7.08 1.84 0.15
CA ILE A 114 -6.79 2.82 1.21
C ILE A 114 -7.20 4.20 0.72
N ALA A 115 -7.86 4.98 1.56
CA ALA A 115 -8.04 6.41 1.40
C ALA A 115 -7.50 7.14 2.62
N VAL A 116 -6.61 8.11 2.41
CA VAL A 116 -6.01 8.92 3.48
C VAL A 116 -6.34 10.38 3.23
N THR A 117 -7.12 10.98 4.13
CA THR A 117 -7.49 12.40 4.08
C THR A 117 -6.76 13.16 5.16
N ARG A 118 -6.08 14.25 4.80
CA ARG A 118 -5.31 15.10 5.70
C ARG A 118 -5.89 16.52 5.75
N GLU A 119 -6.18 16.98 6.96
CA GLU A 119 -6.76 18.29 7.24
C GLU A 119 -5.67 19.36 7.34
N THR A 120 -5.35 20.03 6.23
CA THR A 120 -4.25 21.02 6.21
C THR A 120 -4.77 22.39 6.63
N PRO A 121 -4.16 23.06 7.63
CA PRO A 121 -4.59 24.39 8.06
C PRO A 121 -4.56 25.41 6.92
N GLY A 122 -5.66 26.15 6.74
CA GLY A 122 -5.77 27.20 5.72
C GLY A 122 -5.88 26.69 4.28
N ALA A 123 -6.08 25.39 4.07
CA ALA A 123 -6.29 24.79 2.76
C ALA A 123 -7.44 23.77 2.80
N ALA A 124 -7.94 23.38 1.63
CA ALA A 124 -8.89 22.28 1.54
C ALA A 124 -8.22 20.95 1.96
N PRO A 125 -8.97 19.99 2.52
CA PRO A 125 -8.44 18.67 2.85
C PRO A 125 -7.87 18.00 1.60
N VAL A 126 -6.77 17.27 1.78
CA VAL A 126 -6.12 16.53 0.68
C VAL A 126 -6.33 15.05 0.92
N THR A 127 -7.02 14.40 -0.01
CA THR A 127 -7.19 12.95 -0.03
C THR A 127 -6.25 12.32 -1.04
N SER A 128 -5.57 11.25 -0.62
CA SER A 128 -4.91 10.31 -1.51
C SER A 128 -5.56 8.94 -1.42
N THR A 129 -5.68 8.24 -2.54
CA THR A 129 -6.15 6.85 -2.57
C THR A 129 -5.05 5.93 -3.03
N GLU A 130 -5.04 4.71 -2.52
CA GLU A 130 -4.09 3.67 -2.88
C GLU A 130 -4.83 2.35 -3.10
N ASP A 131 -4.60 1.71 -4.24
CA ASP A 131 -5.04 0.34 -4.51
C ASP A 131 -3.82 -0.58 -4.54
N TRP A 132 -3.79 -1.55 -3.64
CA TRP A 132 -2.67 -2.45 -3.45
C TRP A 132 -3.02 -3.83 -3.98
N SER A 133 -2.12 -4.44 -4.74
CA SER A 133 -2.26 -5.80 -5.24
C SER A 133 -0.95 -6.57 -5.13
N LEU A 134 -1.05 -7.87 -4.83
CA LEU A 134 0.08 -8.79 -4.86
C LEU A 134 0.10 -9.62 -6.15
N SER A 135 1.29 -9.87 -6.67
CA SER A 135 1.49 -10.90 -7.69
C SER A 135 1.15 -12.28 -7.14
N ALA A 136 0.82 -13.22 -8.03
CA ALA A 136 0.46 -14.59 -7.65
C ALA A 136 1.57 -15.35 -6.88
N ASP A 137 2.83 -14.97 -7.07
CA ASP A 137 3.98 -15.53 -6.35
C ASP A 137 4.26 -14.83 -5.00
N GLY A 138 3.50 -13.78 -4.66
CA GLY A 138 3.67 -12.98 -3.45
C GLY A 138 5.01 -12.24 -3.37
N GLN A 139 5.74 -12.08 -4.49
CA GLN A 139 7.06 -11.43 -4.53
C GLN A 139 7.01 -9.96 -4.95
N THR A 140 5.87 -9.53 -5.50
CA THR A 140 5.70 -8.18 -6.03
C THR A 140 4.44 -7.55 -5.46
N LEU A 141 4.61 -6.40 -4.82
CA LEU A 141 3.53 -5.53 -4.36
C LEU A 141 3.43 -4.34 -5.32
N THR A 142 2.27 -4.13 -5.92
CA THR A 142 1.98 -2.94 -6.72
C THR A 142 1.01 -2.06 -5.95
N VAL A 143 1.37 -0.78 -5.80
CA VAL A 143 0.54 0.26 -5.20
C VAL A 143 0.20 1.28 -6.27
N HIS A 144 -1.06 1.32 -6.68
CA HIS A 144 -1.60 2.39 -7.53
C HIS A 144 -2.01 3.56 -6.65
N LEU A 145 -1.22 4.62 -6.64
CA LEU A 145 -1.43 5.82 -5.82
C LEU A 145 -2.06 6.92 -6.68
N VAL A 146 -3.16 7.49 -6.21
CA VAL A 146 -3.76 8.72 -6.75
C VAL A 146 -3.71 9.82 -5.71
N ARG A 147 -3.19 10.99 -6.09
CA ARG A 147 -3.14 12.20 -5.26
C ARG A 147 -3.48 13.42 -6.11
N GLY A 148 -4.68 13.97 -5.92
CA GLY A 148 -5.20 15.03 -6.78
C GLY A 148 -5.23 14.56 -8.25
N PRO A 149 -4.74 15.36 -9.22
CA PRO A 149 -4.74 14.97 -10.64
C PRO A 149 -3.63 13.97 -11.01
N GLN A 150 -2.75 13.62 -10.07
CA GLN A 150 -1.59 12.75 -10.33
C GLN A 150 -1.87 11.31 -9.91
N ALA A 151 -1.58 10.37 -10.80
CA ALA A 151 -1.55 8.94 -10.53
C ALA A 151 -0.14 8.36 -10.74
N SER A 152 0.24 7.36 -9.95
CA SER A 152 1.54 6.70 -9.99
C SER A 152 1.42 5.22 -9.64
N ASP A 153 2.21 4.38 -10.30
CA ASP A 153 2.33 2.97 -9.95
C ASP A 153 3.67 2.74 -9.26
N LEU A 154 3.61 2.41 -7.98
CA LEU A 154 4.79 2.06 -7.19
C LEU A 154 4.89 0.54 -7.14
N VAL A 155 5.98 0.01 -7.69
CA VAL A 155 6.25 -1.43 -7.66
C VAL A 155 7.29 -1.71 -6.60
N PHE A 156 6.97 -2.56 -5.64
CA PHE A 156 7.87 -3.01 -4.60
C PHE A 156 8.19 -4.50 -4.76
N ARG A 157 9.42 -4.87 -4.40
CA ARG A 157 9.90 -6.25 -4.33
C ARG A 157 10.05 -6.66 -2.89
N ARG A 158 9.69 -7.90 -2.59
CA ARG A 158 9.94 -8.48 -1.26
C ARG A 158 11.45 -8.59 -1.02
N LEU A 159 11.88 -8.29 0.20
CA LEU A 159 13.27 -8.48 0.67
C LEU A 159 13.50 -9.88 1.26
#